data_AF-A0A7C3ULT6-F1
#
_entry.id   AF-A0A7C3ULT6-F1
#
_cell.length_a   1.000
_cell.length_b   1.000
_cell.length_c   1.000
_cell.angle_alpha   90.00
_cell.angle_beta   90.00
_cell.angle_gamma   90.00
#
_symmetry.space_group_name_H-M   'P 1'
#
loop_
_entity.id
_entity.type
_entity.pdbx_description
1 polymer ?
#
loop_
_entity_poly.entity_id
_entity_poly.type
_entity_poly.pdbx_seq_one_letter_code
_entity_poly.pdbx_strand_id
1 'polypeptide(L)'
;MGANSTRTGILNRIASHTDVALTVAIVGIILAMLIPLPSIMLDFMLSFNIAFALIILFISLYILRPLDFSSFPSVLLVSTISRMALNVSSTRLILLHGHQSESAAGEVIRSFGKFVVGGNYVVGFIVFLILVIIQFVVITKGAGRIAEVAARFTLDAMPGKQMSIDADMNAGLITENEARERRKAISREADFYGAMDGASKFVRGDAIVGILIVFINIIGGLIIGVVQHGMNISQAGGRYAIMTIGDGLASQLPALIISTASGFIVSRAASDSNFGREVSFQFLNHPKVFAITSGVMLVMGLVPGLPKIPFLLLSVITGGIAYMNRKGFLSAQKVSPELAEKGTEEQEKPESEEENLERIMEIDPMELEISHTLIPMVDPNENGSLLDRIKIMRRQCAIDLGFIVPPIRIRDNI
;
A
#
# COMPACT_ATOMS: atom_id res chain seq x y z
N MET A 1 -43.49 4.10 15.48
CA MET A 1 -42.43 3.18 15.96
C MET A 1 -42.51 1.82 15.23
N GLY A 2 -42.58 1.80 13.89
CA GLY A 2 -42.89 0.57 13.12
C GLY A 2 -42.23 0.45 11.73
N ALA A 3 -41.27 1.31 11.40
CA ALA A 3 -40.58 1.28 10.10
C ALA A 3 -39.18 0.62 10.13
N ASN A 4 -38.68 0.26 11.33
CA ASN A 4 -37.33 -0.29 11.49
C ASN A 4 -37.26 -1.83 11.54
N SER A 5 -38.37 -2.57 11.66
CA SER A 5 -38.32 -4.05 11.70
C SER A 5 -38.39 -4.71 10.31
N THR A 6 -38.98 -4.04 9.32
CA THR A 6 -39.12 -4.55 7.94
C THR A 6 -37.82 -4.48 7.13
N ARG A 7 -36.96 -3.49 7.38
CA ARG A 7 -35.64 -3.39 6.73
C ARG A 7 -34.69 -4.52 7.17
N THR A 8 -34.73 -4.92 8.43
CA THR A 8 -33.90 -6.01 8.99
C THR A 8 -34.30 -7.38 8.44
N GLY A 9 -35.58 -7.58 8.11
CA GLY A 9 -36.07 -8.83 7.52
C GLY A 9 -35.62 -9.06 6.07
N ILE A 10 -35.56 -8.01 5.24
CA ILE A 10 -35.09 -8.11 3.85
C ILE A 10 -33.57 -8.33 3.79
N LEU A 11 -32.82 -7.59 4.61
CA LEU A 11 -31.36 -7.75 4.71
C LEU A 11 -30.95 -9.15 5.22
N ASN A 12 -31.65 -9.71 6.21
CA ASN A 12 -31.39 -11.08 6.68
C ASN A 12 -31.78 -12.16 5.66
N ARG A 13 -32.80 -11.92 4.83
CA ARG A 13 -33.19 -12.85 3.74
C ARG A 13 -32.22 -12.79 2.56
N ILE A 14 -31.58 -11.66 2.32
CA ILE A 14 -30.50 -11.51 1.34
C ILE A 14 -29.22 -12.19 1.87
N ALA A 15 -28.90 -12.02 3.16
CA ALA A 15 -27.75 -12.66 3.79
C ALA A 15 -27.80 -14.20 3.74
N SER A 16 -28.98 -14.82 3.87
CA SER A 16 -29.15 -16.27 3.73
C SER A 16 -29.06 -16.79 2.29
N HIS A 17 -29.00 -15.91 1.28
CA HIS A 17 -28.86 -16.28 -0.14
C HIS A 17 -27.56 -15.74 -0.76
N THR A 18 -26.59 -15.30 0.05
CA THR A 18 -25.34 -14.70 -0.44
C THR A 18 -24.56 -15.68 -1.33
N ASP A 19 -24.55 -16.97 -0.97
CA ASP A 19 -23.90 -18.02 -1.77
C ASP A 19 -24.60 -18.24 -3.13
N VAL A 20 -25.93 -18.14 -3.14
CA VAL A 20 -26.73 -18.21 -4.37
C VAL A 20 -26.44 -17.00 -5.24
N ALA A 21 -26.36 -15.80 -4.67
CA ALA A 21 -26.04 -14.58 -5.41
C ALA A 21 -24.64 -14.64 -6.04
N LEU A 22 -23.63 -15.14 -5.30
CA LEU A 22 -22.27 -15.34 -5.82
C LEU A 22 -22.26 -16.37 -6.95
N THR A 23 -22.95 -17.50 -6.77
CA THR A 23 -23.06 -18.55 -7.79
C THR A 23 -23.72 -18.04 -9.07
N VAL A 24 -24.84 -17.32 -8.93
CA VAL A 24 -25.55 -16.70 -10.06
C VAL A 24 -24.67 -15.65 -10.75
N ALA A 25 -23.89 -14.87 -10.00
CA ALA A 25 -22.96 -13.90 -10.58
C ALA A 25 -21.85 -14.58 -11.40
N ILE A 26 -21.24 -15.65 -10.89
CA ILE A 26 -20.20 -16.41 -11.61
C ILE A 26 -20.79 -17.06 -12.87
N VAL A 27 -21.95 -17.72 -12.77
CA VAL A 27 -22.64 -18.29 -13.93
C VAL A 27 -23.01 -17.20 -14.93
N GLY A 28 -23.47 -16.03 -14.47
CA GLY A 28 -23.75 -14.86 -15.32
C GLY A 28 -22.53 -14.38 -16.09
N ILE A 29 -21.34 -14.34 -15.45
CA ILE A 29 -20.07 -14.00 -16.11
C ILE A 29 -19.72 -15.02 -17.21
N ILE A 30 -19.90 -16.31 -16.94
CA ILE A 30 -19.64 -17.36 -17.93
C ILE A 30 -20.64 -17.26 -19.10
N LEU A 31 -21.92 -17.04 -18.82
CA LEU A 31 -22.95 -16.88 -19.84
C LEU A 31 -22.71 -15.64 -20.70
N ALA A 32 -22.23 -14.54 -20.12
CA ALA A 32 -21.84 -13.35 -20.86
C ALA A 32 -20.75 -13.64 -21.91
N MET A 33 -19.84 -14.59 -21.64
CA MET A 33 -18.82 -15.00 -22.61
C MET A 33 -19.41 -15.77 -23.81
N LEU A 34 -20.52 -16.49 -23.61
CA LEU A 34 -21.15 -17.33 -24.63
C LEU A 34 -22.23 -16.58 -25.42
N ILE A 35 -23.02 -15.76 -24.75
CA ILE A 35 -24.21 -15.09 -25.28
C ILE A 35 -23.85 -13.65 -25.69
N PRO A 36 -24.22 -13.19 -26.90
CA PRO A 36 -23.96 -11.82 -27.31
C PRO A 36 -24.70 -10.83 -26.39
N LEU A 37 -23.94 -9.95 -25.75
CA LEU A 37 -24.49 -8.87 -24.92
C LEU A 37 -24.94 -7.69 -25.78
N PRO A 38 -26.09 -7.07 -25.49
CA PRO A 38 -26.42 -5.76 -26.04
C PRO A 38 -25.40 -4.70 -25.58
N SER A 39 -25.13 -3.69 -26.41
CA SER A 39 -24.17 -2.62 -26.10
C SER A 39 -24.46 -1.88 -24.78
N ILE A 40 -25.74 -1.65 -24.47
CA ILE A 40 -26.17 -1.02 -23.20
C ILE A 40 -25.78 -1.87 -21.98
N MET A 41 -25.93 -3.20 -22.08
CA MET A 41 -25.57 -4.11 -20.99
C MET A 41 -24.06 -4.16 -20.81
N LEU A 42 -23.31 -4.14 -21.91
CA LEU A 42 -21.86 -4.06 -21.89
C LEU A 42 -21.37 -2.76 -21.24
N ASP A 43 -21.94 -1.61 -21.59
CA ASP A 43 -21.62 -0.31 -20.97
C ASP A 43 -21.87 -0.33 -19.46
N PHE A 44 -23.00 -0.91 -19.02
CA PHE A 44 -23.30 -1.08 -17.60
C PHE A 44 -22.27 -1.97 -16.91
N MET A 45 -21.92 -3.12 -17.50
CA MET A 45 -20.97 -4.05 -16.88
C MET A 45 -19.53 -3.52 -16.86
N LEU A 46 -19.09 -2.80 -17.90
CA LEU A 46 -17.80 -2.10 -17.89
C LEU A 46 -17.75 -1.03 -16.79
N SER A 47 -18.80 -0.21 -16.70
CA SER A 47 -18.90 0.83 -15.67
C SER A 47 -18.93 0.22 -14.26
N PHE A 48 -19.67 -0.88 -14.09
CA PHE A 48 -19.70 -1.65 -12.84
C PHE A 48 -18.31 -2.21 -12.51
N ASN A 49 -17.57 -2.74 -13.49
CA ASN A 49 -16.23 -3.27 -13.26
C ASN A 49 -15.24 -2.18 -12.78
N ILE A 50 -15.31 -0.97 -13.36
CA ILE A 50 -14.52 0.19 -12.91
C ILE A 50 -14.91 0.58 -11.47
N ALA A 51 -16.21 0.71 -11.19
CA ALA A 51 -16.70 1.05 -9.85
C ALA A 51 -16.27 0.00 -8.81
N PHE A 52 -16.38 -1.29 -9.17
CA PHE A 52 -15.98 -2.40 -8.31
C PHE A 52 -14.47 -2.38 -8.03
N ALA A 53 -13.63 -2.12 -9.04
CA ALA A 53 -12.20 -1.94 -8.85
C ALA A 53 -11.87 -0.78 -7.90
N LEU A 54 -12.56 0.36 -8.02
CA LEU A 54 -12.38 1.50 -7.11
C LEU A 54 -12.78 1.16 -5.67
N ILE A 55 -13.90 0.46 -5.48
CA ILE A 55 -14.33 -0.03 -4.15
C ILE A 55 -13.25 -0.93 -3.56
N ILE A 56 -12.71 -1.87 -4.34
CA ILE A 56 -11.62 -2.76 -3.91
C ILE A 56 -10.39 -1.95 -3.48
N LEU A 57 -9.98 -0.96 -4.27
CA LEU A 57 -8.85 -0.08 -3.94
C LEU A 57 -9.10 0.68 -2.64
N PHE A 58 -10.28 1.27 -2.47
CA PHE A 58 -10.58 2.03 -1.26
C PHE A 58 -10.62 1.14 -0.01
N ILE A 59 -11.24 -0.04 -0.10
CA ILE A 59 -11.19 -1.01 1.00
C ILE A 59 -9.73 -1.33 1.35
N SER A 60 -8.90 -1.59 0.33
CA SER A 60 -7.47 -1.89 0.51
C SER A 60 -6.68 -0.75 1.20
N LEU A 61 -7.04 0.51 0.95
CA LEU A 61 -6.39 1.66 1.57
C LEU A 61 -6.83 1.86 3.04
N TYR A 62 -8.10 1.57 3.35
CA TYR A 62 -8.68 1.81 4.67
C TYR A 62 -8.51 0.67 5.69
N ILE A 63 -8.27 -0.57 5.25
CA ILE A 63 -8.00 -1.67 6.19
C ILE A 63 -6.71 -1.42 6.99
N LEU A 64 -6.70 -1.88 8.24
CA LEU A 64 -5.54 -1.78 9.13
C LEU A 64 -4.60 -2.96 8.91
N ARG A 65 -5.15 -4.18 8.85
CA ARG A 65 -4.39 -5.41 8.67
C ARG A 65 -4.80 -6.10 7.36
N PRO A 66 -3.86 -6.69 6.59
CA PRO A 66 -4.19 -7.42 5.36
C PRO A 66 -5.25 -8.52 5.55
N LEU A 67 -5.22 -9.21 6.71
CA LEU A 67 -6.15 -10.30 7.02
C LEU A 67 -7.59 -9.86 7.28
N ASP A 68 -7.83 -8.56 7.52
CA ASP A 68 -9.19 -8.01 7.67
C ASP A 68 -9.97 -8.13 6.35
N PHE A 69 -9.26 -8.16 5.22
CA PHE A 69 -9.81 -8.46 3.90
C PHE A 69 -9.36 -9.83 3.38
N SER A 70 -9.52 -10.87 4.21
CA SER A 70 -9.13 -12.25 3.87
C SER A 70 -9.75 -12.82 2.58
N SER A 71 -10.87 -12.28 2.11
CA SER A 71 -11.52 -12.68 0.85
C SER A 71 -10.95 -11.99 -0.41
N PHE A 72 -9.96 -11.11 -0.27
CA PHE A 72 -9.36 -10.39 -1.40
C PHE A 72 -8.82 -11.28 -2.53
N PRO A 73 -8.14 -12.43 -2.29
CA PRO A 73 -7.66 -13.27 -3.40
C PRO A 73 -8.82 -13.82 -4.24
N SER A 74 -9.92 -14.22 -3.58
CA SER A 74 -11.12 -14.72 -4.27
C SER A 74 -11.83 -13.60 -5.05
N VAL A 75 -11.90 -12.40 -4.47
CA VAL A 75 -12.44 -11.21 -5.15
C VAL A 75 -11.61 -10.84 -6.39
N LEU A 76 -10.28 -10.91 -6.29
CA LEU A 76 -9.37 -10.74 -7.43
C LEU A 76 -9.66 -11.73 -8.55
N LEU A 77 -9.85 -13.00 -8.21
CA LEU A 77 -10.14 -14.05 -9.20
C LEU A 77 -11.46 -13.77 -9.92
N VAL A 78 -12.55 -13.53 -9.18
CA VAL A 78 -13.87 -13.23 -9.76
C VAL A 78 -13.83 -11.96 -10.60
N SER A 79 -13.17 -10.90 -10.12
CA SER A 79 -13.00 -9.66 -10.88
C SER A 79 -12.24 -9.88 -12.19
N THR A 80 -11.22 -10.74 -12.17
CA THR A 80 -10.43 -11.06 -13.37
C THR A 80 -11.23 -11.86 -14.38
N ILE A 81 -11.98 -12.87 -13.94
CA ILE A 81 -12.87 -13.64 -14.84
C ILE A 81 -13.95 -12.72 -15.43
N SER A 82 -14.52 -11.81 -14.62
CA SER A 82 -15.46 -10.79 -15.11
C SER A 82 -14.84 -9.92 -16.21
N ARG A 83 -13.59 -9.44 -16.02
CA ARG A 83 -12.87 -8.66 -17.04
C ARG A 83 -12.64 -9.46 -18.32
N MET A 84 -12.20 -10.71 -18.21
CA MET A 84 -12.01 -11.58 -19.36
C MET A 84 -13.31 -11.80 -20.15
N ALA A 85 -14.43 -12.06 -19.46
CA ALA A 85 -15.73 -12.23 -20.11
C ALA A 85 -16.20 -10.95 -20.83
N LEU A 86 -15.96 -9.78 -20.23
CA LEU A 86 -16.27 -8.50 -20.87
C LEU A 86 -15.40 -8.23 -22.09
N ASN A 87 -14.11 -8.54 -22.05
CA ASN A 87 -13.21 -8.42 -23.21
C ASN A 87 -13.65 -9.31 -24.38
N VAL A 88 -14.13 -10.53 -24.10
CA VAL A 88 -14.66 -11.43 -25.14
C VAL A 88 -15.97 -10.89 -25.71
N SER A 89 -16.85 -10.36 -24.84
CA SER A 89 -18.13 -9.78 -25.25
C SER A 89 -17.95 -8.52 -26.10
N SER A 90 -17.04 -7.62 -25.71
CA SER A 90 -16.74 -6.39 -26.43
C SER A 90 -16.08 -6.69 -27.77
N THR A 91 -15.10 -7.59 -27.81
CA THR A 91 -14.48 -8.08 -29.05
C THR A 91 -15.52 -8.57 -30.04
N ARG A 92 -16.48 -9.40 -29.59
CA ARG A 92 -17.55 -9.88 -30.47
C ARG A 92 -18.40 -8.71 -31.02
N LEU A 93 -18.79 -7.74 -30.19
CA LEU A 93 -19.54 -6.57 -30.65
C LEU A 93 -18.74 -5.71 -31.64
N ILE A 94 -17.46 -5.48 -31.36
CA ILE A 94 -16.54 -4.73 -32.23
C ILE A 94 -16.45 -5.41 -33.60
N LEU A 95 -16.21 -6.72 -33.65
CA LEU A 95 -16.04 -7.43 -34.91
C LEU A 95 -17.35 -7.58 -35.70
N LEU A 96 -18.48 -7.85 -35.03
CA LEU A 96 -19.77 -8.05 -35.70
C LEU A 96 -20.43 -6.74 -36.15
N HIS A 97 -20.44 -5.72 -35.29
CA HIS A 97 -21.22 -4.49 -35.52
C HIS A 97 -20.34 -3.27 -35.77
N GLY A 98 -19.02 -3.37 -35.61
CA GLY A 98 -18.09 -2.26 -35.75
C GLY A 98 -18.07 -1.60 -37.13
N HIS A 99 -18.53 -2.27 -38.19
CA HIS A 99 -18.66 -1.65 -39.51
C HIS A 99 -19.78 -0.60 -39.56
N GLN A 100 -20.82 -0.73 -38.73
CA GLN A 100 -22.03 0.10 -38.78
C GLN A 100 -21.77 1.51 -38.21
N SER A 101 -21.21 1.59 -37.01
CA SER A 101 -20.91 2.85 -36.34
C SER A 101 -19.76 2.72 -35.34
N GLU A 102 -19.14 3.85 -34.97
CA GLU A 102 -18.14 3.90 -33.89
C GLU A 102 -18.75 3.65 -32.50
N SER A 103 -20.07 3.78 -32.34
CA SER A 103 -20.79 3.50 -31.10
C SER A 103 -21.33 2.07 -31.00
N ALA A 104 -21.10 1.24 -32.03
CA ALA A 104 -21.66 -0.11 -32.09
C ALA A 104 -21.16 -1.02 -30.96
N ALA A 105 -19.97 -0.76 -30.43
CA ALA A 105 -19.39 -1.49 -29.30
C ALA A 105 -19.88 -1.01 -27.93
N GLY A 106 -20.57 0.13 -27.84
CA GLY A 106 -20.96 0.77 -26.58
C GLY A 106 -20.44 2.21 -26.46
N GLU A 107 -21.13 3.00 -25.65
CA GLU A 107 -20.80 4.41 -25.42
C GLU A 107 -19.60 4.60 -24.51
N VAL A 108 -19.38 3.68 -23.57
CA VAL A 108 -18.21 3.72 -22.69
C VAL A 108 -16.93 3.54 -23.52
N ILE A 109 -16.91 2.51 -24.37
CA ILE A 109 -15.79 2.22 -25.29
C ILE A 109 -15.54 3.41 -26.23
N ARG A 110 -16.60 3.96 -26.84
CA ARG A 110 -16.47 5.12 -27.72
C ARG A 110 -15.87 6.33 -27.01
N SER A 111 -16.31 6.59 -25.78
CA SER A 111 -15.85 7.74 -24.99
C SER A 111 -14.37 7.62 -24.63
N PHE A 112 -13.94 6.44 -24.17
CA PHE A 112 -12.52 6.17 -23.89
C PHE A 112 -11.65 6.26 -25.14
N GLY A 113 -12.12 5.73 -26.28
CA GLY A 113 -11.40 5.79 -27.54
C GLY A 113 -11.20 7.23 -28.02
N LYS A 114 -12.26 8.05 -27.99
CA LYS A 114 -12.19 9.46 -28.39
C LYS A 114 -11.32 10.31 -27.45
N PHE A 115 -11.35 10.02 -26.14
CA PHE A 115 -10.54 10.72 -25.15
C PHE A 115 -9.04 10.60 -25.45
N VAL A 116 -8.55 9.40 -25.80
CA VAL A 116 -7.12 9.18 -26.08
C VAL A 116 -6.72 9.58 -27.49
N VAL A 117 -7.61 9.43 -28.47
CA VAL A 117 -7.29 9.77 -29.87
C VAL A 117 -7.18 11.27 -30.07
N GLY A 118 -7.95 12.09 -29.36
CA GLY A 118 -7.80 13.56 -29.41
C GLY A 118 -7.92 14.18 -30.82
N GLY A 119 -8.55 13.47 -31.76
CA GLY A 119 -8.67 13.84 -33.17
C GLY A 119 -7.57 13.30 -34.10
N ASN A 120 -6.51 12.67 -33.58
CA ASN A 120 -5.44 12.06 -34.39
C ASN A 120 -5.26 10.57 -34.05
N TYR A 121 -5.76 9.70 -34.92
CA TYR A 121 -5.74 8.25 -34.76
C TYR A 121 -4.34 7.67 -34.55
N VAL A 122 -3.32 8.22 -35.21
CA VAL A 122 -1.93 7.76 -35.10
C VAL A 122 -1.38 8.08 -33.72
N VAL A 123 -1.58 9.32 -33.25
CA VAL A 123 -1.15 9.74 -31.90
C VAL A 123 -1.88 8.92 -30.84
N GLY A 124 -3.19 8.74 -30.99
CA GLY A 124 -3.98 7.91 -30.08
C GLY A 124 -3.47 6.47 -30.00
N PHE A 125 -3.12 5.88 -31.14
CA PHE A 125 -2.55 4.54 -31.19
C PHE A 125 -1.19 4.45 -30.47
N ILE A 126 -0.30 5.44 -30.66
CA ILE A 126 1.01 5.50 -29.98
C ILE A 126 0.80 5.63 -28.46
N VAL A 127 -0.06 6.56 -28.02
CA VAL A 127 -0.36 6.76 -26.59
C VAL A 127 -0.95 5.49 -25.98
N PHE A 128 -1.87 4.85 -26.68
CA PHE A 128 -2.46 3.58 -26.26
C PHE A 128 -1.40 2.48 -26.11
N LEU A 129 -0.48 2.33 -27.07
CA LEU A 129 0.60 1.35 -26.99
C LEU A 129 1.51 1.60 -25.79
N ILE A 130 1.83 2.86 -25.49
CA ILE A 130 2.58 3.25 -24.29
C ILE A 130 1.83 2.81 -23.02
N LEU A 131 0.52 3.07 -22.95
CA LEU A 131 -0.31 2.68 -21.80
C LEU A 131 -0.36 1.16 -21.62
N VAL A 132 -0.53 0.40 -22.71
CA VAL A 132 -0.48 -1.07 -22.71
C VAL A 132 0.87 -1.56 -22.18
N ILE A 133 1.99 -0.98 -22.64
CA ILE A 133 3.33 -1.34 -22.20
C ILE A 133 3.52 -1.05 -20.72
N ILE A 134 3.15 0.15 -20.25
CA ILE A 134 3.23 0.53 -18.83
C ILE A 134 2.39 -0.43 -17.98
N GLN A 135 1.16 -0.71 -18.40
CA GLN A 135 0.27 -1.64 -17.70
C GLN A 135 0.89 -3.03 -17.56
N PHE A 136 1.39 -3.61 -18.65
CA PHE A 136 1.91 -4.98 -18.61
C PHE A 136 3.30 -5.09 -17.99
N VAL A 137 4.24 -4.27 -18.46
CA VAL A 137 5.67 -4.37 -18.12
C VAL A 137 5.96 -3.83 -16.72
N VAL A 138 5.34 -2.71 -16.35
CA VAL A 138 5.62 -2.05 -15.07
C VAL A 138 4.64 -2.53 -14.01
N ILE A 139 3.34 -2.39 -14.26
CA ILE A 139 2.32 -2.58 -13.23
C ILE A 139 2.04 -4.07 -12.98
N THR A 140 1.59 -4.82 -13.98
CA THR A 140 1.21 -6.24 -13.79
C THR A 140 2.39 -7.11 -13.41
N LYS A 141 3.54 -6.96 -14.10
CA LYS A 141 4.77 -7.68 -13.72
C LYS A 141 5.33 -7.22 -12.36
N GLY A 142 5.26 -5.93 -12.06
CA GLY A 142 5.73 -5.37 -10.79
C GLY A 142 4.91 -5.90 -9.61
N ALA A 143 3.59 -5.75 -9.68
CA ALA A 143 2.67 -6.24 -8.66
C ALA A 143 2.77 -7.76 -8.48
N GLY A 144 2.89 -8.53 -9.58
CA GLY A 144 3.09 -9.97 -9.51
C GLY A 144 4.38 -10.36 -8.77
N ARG A 145 5.50 -9.66 -9.01
CA ARG A 145 6.74 -9.91 -8.28
C ARG A 145 6.64 -9.53 -6.80
N ILE A 146 6.00 -8.40 -6.49
CA ILE A 146 5.79 -7.99 -5.10
C ILE A 146 4.95 -9.05 -4.37
N ALA A 147 3.88 -9.53 -5.01
CA ALA A 147 3.01 -10.57 -4.46
C ALA A 147 3.75 -11.90 -4.24
N GLU A 148 4.48 -12.38 -5.24
CA GLU A 148 5.26 -13.62 -5.18
C GLU A 148 6.32 -13.57 -4.07
N VAL A 149 7.08 -12.48 -4.00
CA VAL A 149 8.18 -12.33 -3.04
C VAL A 149 7.64 -12.20 -1.62
N ALA A 150 6.62 -11.39 -1.39
CA ALA A 150 6.02 -11.22 -0.07
C ALA A 150 5.33 -12.52 0.40
N ALA A 151 4.62 -13.21 -0.49
CA ALA A 151 4.00 -14.49 -0.17
C ALA A 151 5.07 -15.52 0.23
N ARG A 152 6.14 -15.64 -0.58
CA ARG A 152 7.23 -16.57 -0.30
C ARG A 152 7.91 -16.28 1.03
N PHE A 153 8.34 -15.04 1.27
CA PHE A 153 9.00 -14.70 2.54
C PHE A 153 8.09 -14.88 3.75
N THR A 154 6.80 -14.57 3.62
CA THR A 154 5.84 -14.75 4.71
C THR A 154 5.59 -16.23 5.00
N LEU A 155 5.49 -17.06 3.96
CA LEU A 155 5.33 -18.51 4.07
C LEU A 155 6.60 -19.18 4.64
N ASP A 156 7.79 -18.76 4.20
CA ASP A 156 9.07 -19.26 4.69
C ASP A 156 9.28 -18.91 6.18
N ALA A 157 8.68 -17.82 6.66
CA ALA A 157 8.73 -17.43 8.07
C ALA A 157 7.76 -18.20 8.99
N MET A 158 6.81 -18.99 8.44
CA MET A 158 5.78 -19.67 9.24
C MET A 158 6.32 -20.69 10.24
N PRO A 159 7.29 -21.57 9.89
CA PRO A 159 7.86 -22.50 10.86
C PRO A 159 8.50 -21.76 12.04
N GLY A 160 9.18 -20.63 11.78
CA GLY A 160 9.76 -19.80 12.84
C GLY A 160 8.70 -19.22 13.78
N LYS A 161 7.62 -18.66 13.22
CA LYS A 161 6.47 -18.16 14.02
C LYS A 161 5.76 -19.28 14.81
N GLN A 162 5.70 -20.50 14.28
CA GLN A 162 5.11 -21.64 14.99
C GLN A 162 6.03 -22.10 16.13
N MET A 163 7.33 -22.22 15.87
CA MET A 163 8.34 -22.57 16.89
C MET A 163 8.38 -21.55 18.03
N SER A 164 8.24 -20.25 17.73
CA SER A 164 8.18 -19.23 18.79
C SER A 164 6.94 -19.38 19.68
N ILE A 165 5.78 -19.75 19.11
CA ILE A 165 4.57 -20.04 19.90
C ILE A 165 4.80 -21.26 20.79
N ASP A 166 5.43 -22.31 20.26
CA ASP A 166 5.71 -23.53 21.02
C ASP A 166 6.70 -23.25 22.15
N ALA A 167 7.73 -22.42 21.89
CA ALA A 167 8.68 -21.98 22.89
C ALA A 167 8.01 -21.13 23.99
N ASP A 168 7.17 -20.16 23.63
CA ASP A 168 6.43 -19.31 24.57
C ASP A 168 5.49 -20.15 25.45
N MET A 169 4.80 -21.13 24.85
CA MET A 169 3.89 -22.03 25.55
C MET A 169 4.65 -22.95 26.53
N ASN A 170 5.78 -23.52 26.07
CA ASN A 170 6.64 -24.36 26.91
C ASN A 170 7.32 -23.57 28.05
N ALA A 171 7.60 -22.28 27.84
CA ALA A 171 8.12 -21.36 28.85
C ALA A 171 7.03 -20.84 29.82
N GLY A 172 5.76 -21.17 29.59
CA GLY A 172 4.64 -20.70 30.40
C GLY A 172 4.28 -19.22 30.22
N LEU A 173 4.79 -18.56 29.17
CA LEU A 173 4.48 -17.15 28.86
C LEU A 173 3.07 -16.98 28.29
N ILE A 174 2.54 -18.03 27.64
CA ILE A 174 1.19 -18.05 27.06
C ILE A 174 0.45 -19.34 27.42
N THR A 175 -0.87 -19.29 27.42
CA THR A 175 -1.75 -20.44 27.67
C THR A 175 -1.94 -21.30 26.40
N GLU A 176 -2.39 -22.54 26.56
CA GLU A 176 -2.72 -23.42 25.42
C GLU A 176 -3.80 -22.83 24.51
N ASN A 177 -4.79 -22.13 25.10
CA ASN A 177 -5.84 -21.45 24.34
C ASN A 177 -5.28 -20.31 23.48
N GLU A 178 -4.42 -19.46 24.05
CA GLU A 178 -3.75 -18.39 23.30
C GLU A 178 -2.83 -18.95 22.20
N ALA A 179 -2.08 -20.02 22.50
CA ALA A 179 -1.26 -20.71 21.51
C ALA A 179 -2.12 -21.22 20.34
N ARG A 180 -3.29 -21.80 20.62
CA ARG A 180 -4.24 -22.26 19.60
C ARG A 180 -4.79 -21.12 18.74
N GLU A 181 -5.14 -19.98 19.35
CA GLU A 181 -5.60 -18.79 18.62
C GLU A 181 -4.51 -18.19 17.73
N ARG A 182 -3.27 -18.07 18.24
CA ARG A 182 -2.11 -17.59 17.47
C ARG A 182 -1.80 -18.53 16.30
N ARG A 183 -1.82 -19.85 16.49
CA ARG A 183 -1.66 -20.84 15.40
C ARG A 183 -2.76 -20.70 14.34
N LYS A 184 -4.01 -20.45 14.74
CA LYS A 184 -5.12 -20.19 13.80
C LYS A 184 -4.93 -18.90 13.01
N ALA A 185 -4.35 -17.86 13.62
CA ALA A 185 -3.98 -16.63 12.91
C ALA A 185 -2.87 -16.88 11.87
N ILE A 186 -1.82 -17.62 12.25
CA ILE A 186 -0.74 -18.05 11.34
C ILE A 186 -1.30 -18.87 10.17
N SER A 187 -2.20 -19.83 10.42
CA SER A 187 -2.84 -20.62 9.35
C SER A 187 -3.58 -19.72 8.36
N ARG A 188 -4.39 -18.76 8.85
CA ARG A 188 -5.10 -17.81 7.99
C ARG A 188 -4.15 -16.92 7.19
N GLU A 189 -3.02 -16.54 7.78
CA GLU A 189 -1.97 -15.80 7.07
C GLU A 189 -1.36 -16.64 5.95
N ALA A 190 -1.08 -17.92 6.19
CA ALA A 190 -0.55 -18.84 5.18
C ALA A 190 -1.53 -19.03 4.02
N ASP A 191 -2.80 -19.31 4.34
CA ASP A 191 -3.86 -19.51 3.35
C ASP A 191 -4.05 -18.24 2.50
N PHE A 192 -4.02 -17.06 3.13
CA PHE A 192 -4.15 -15.78 2.45
C PHE A 192 -3.01 -15.55 1.46
N TYR A 193 -1.75 -15.61 1.91
CA TYR A 193 -0.61 -15.35 1.03
C TYR A 193 -0.40 -16.46 -0.03
N GLY A 194 -0.72 -17.70 0.29
CA GLY A 194 -0.75 -18.80 -0.68
C GLY A 194 -1.79 -18.56 -1.79
N ALA A 195 -3.01 -18.15 -1.41
CA ALA A 195 -4.04 -17.79 -2.37
C ALA A 195 -3.70 -16.53 -3.18
N MET A 196 -3.01 -15.55 -2.59
CA MET A 196 -2.54 -14.35 -3.29
C MET A 196 -1.55 -14.65 -4.40
N ASP A 197 -0.57 -15.52 -4.17
CA ASP A 197 0.40 -15.90 -5.20
C ASP A 197 -0.31 -16.54 -6.40
N GLY A 198 -1.26 -17.43 -6.13
CA GLY A 198 -2.12 -18.05 -7.16
C GLY A 198 -2.96 -17.01 -7.93
N ALA A 199 -3.69 -16.15 -7.22
CA ALA A 199 -4.53 -15.12 -7.84
C ALA A 199 -3.71 -14.13 -8.68
N SER A 200 -2.52 -13.75 -8.21
CA SER A 200 -1.64 -12.81 -8.91
C SER A 200 -1.12 -13.39 -10.24
N LYS A 201 -0.84 -14.69 -10.29
CA LYS A 201 -0.49 -15.39 -11.55
C LYS A 201 -1.65 -15.39 -12.54
N PHE A 202 -2.89 -15.50 -12.07
CA PHE A 202 -4.08 -15.43 -12.91
C PHE A 202 -4.27 -14.02 -13.52
N VAL A 203 -4.09 -12.96 -12.72
CA VAL A 203 -4.13 -11.55 -13.18
C VAL A 203 -3.05 -11.29 -14.24
N ARG A 204 -1.86 -11.88 -14.09
CA ARG A 204 -0.80 -11.80 -15.11
C ARG A 204 -1.20 -12.45 -16.44
N GLY A 205 -1.91 -13.57 -16.40
CA GLY A 205 -2.43 -14.23 -17.59
C GLY A 205 -3.44 -13.36 -18.34
N ASP A 206 -4.38 -12.72 -17.61
CA ASP A 206 -5.38 -11.81 -18.16
C ASP A 206 -4.75 -10.63 -18.93
N ALA A 207 -3.68 -10.03 -18.39
CA ALA A 207 -3.00 -8.92 -19.09
C ALA A 207 -2.38 -9.34 -20.44
N ILE A 208 -1.88 -10.57 -20.56
CA ILE A 208 -1.38 -11.11 -21.84
C ILE A 208 -2.54 -11.28 -22.83
N VAL A 209 -3.67 -11.82 -22.36
CA VAL A 209 -4.88 -12.00 -23.18
C VAL A 209 -5.40 -10.65 -23.67
N GLY A 210 -5.39 -9.61 -22.82
CA GLY A 210 -5.79 -8.26 -23.22
C GLY A 210 -4.96 -7.70 -24.39
N ILE A 211 -3.64 -7.93 -24.38
CA ILE A 211 -2.76 -7.54 -25.50
C ILE A 211 -3.12 -8.32 -26.78
N LEU A 212 -3.36 -9.64 -26.66
CA LEU A 212 -3.76 -10.45 -27.81
C LEU A 212 -5.08 -9.99 -28.41
N ILE A 213 -6.05 -9.63 -27.56
CA ILE A 213 -7.36 -9.12 -28.00
C ILE A 213 -7.23 -7.83 -28.79
N VAL A 214 -6.34 -6.92 -28.39
CA VAL A 214 -6.05 -5.70 -29.17
C VAL A 214 -5.59 -6.05 -30.59
N PHE A 215 -4.65 -6.98 -30.72
CA PHE A 215 -4.17 -7.41 -32.05
C PHE A 215 -5.28 -8.07 -32.87
N ILE A 216 -6.08 -8.94 -32.24
CA ILE A 216 -7.22 -9.62 -32.88
C ILE A 216 -8.25 -8.59 -33.37
N ASN A 217 -8.58 -7.58 -32.56
CA ASN A 217 -9.57 -6.57 -32.92
C ASN A 217 -9.12 -5.68 -34.08
N ILE A 218 -7.84 -5.27 -34.10
CA ILE A 218 -7.30 -4.45 -35.18
C ILE A 218 -7.23 -5.27 -36.49
N ILE A 219 -6.59 -6.44 -36.45
CA ILE A 219 -6.36 -7.26 -37.66
C ILE A 219 -7.68 -7.83 -38.16
N GLY A 220 -8.45 -8.48 -37.27
CA GLY A 220 -9.74 -9.06 -37.60
C GLY A 220 -10.74 -8.01 -38.06
N GLY A 221 -10.78 -6.86 -37.38
CA GLY A 221 -11.63 -5.74 -37.76
C GLY A 221 -11.30 -5.17 -39.14
N LEU A 222 -10.01 -5.01 -39.46
CA LEU A 222 -9.58 -4.55 -40.78
C LEU A 222 -9.94 -5.55 -41.89
N ILE A 223 -9.76 -6.85 -41.65
CA ILE A 223 -10.16 -7.91 -42.59
C ILE A 223 -11.67 -7.88 -42.81
N ILE A 224 -12.47 -7.88 -41.74
CA ILE A 224 -13.94 -7.87 -41.84
C ILE A 224 -14.43 -6.59 -42.53
N GLY A 225 -13.91 -5.43 -42.12
CA GLY A 225 -14.29 -4.14 -42.69
C GLY A 225 -13.97 -4.03 -44.18
N VAL A 226 -12.75 -4.39 -44.60
CA VAL A 226 -12.33 -4.25 -46.01
C VAL A 226 -12.88 -5.38 -46.88
N VAL A 227 -12.74 -6.64 -46.45
CA VAL A 227 -13.04 -7.81 -47.30
C VAL A 227 -14.53 -8.14 -47.29
N GLN A 228 -15.21 -8.09 -46.14
CA GLN A 228 -16.62 -8.50 -46.04
C GLN A 228 -17.58 -7.32 -46.25
N HIS A 229 -17.22 -6.13 -45.78
CA HIS A 229 -18.10 -4.95 -45.84
C HIS A 229 -17.66 -3.88 -46.86
N GLY A 230 -16.59 -4.13 -47.63
CA GLY A 230 -16.17 -3.26 -48.74
C GLY A 230 -15.70 -1.86 -48.31
N MET A 231 -15.32 -1.67 -47.04
CA MET A 231 -14.87 -0.38 -46.53
C MET A 231 -13.49 -0.01 -47.08
N ASN A 232 -13.23 1.29 -47.25
CA ASN A 232 -11.87 1.76 -47.54
C ASN A 232 -10.93 1.43 -46.36
N ILE A 233 -9.71 0.98 -46.65
CA ILE A 233 -8.72 0.59 -45.63
C ILE A 233 -8.46 1.67 -44.58
N SER A 234 -8.46 2.95 -44.97
CA SER A 234 -8.27 4.06 -44.04
C SER A 234 -9.47 4.25 -43.12
N GLN A 235 -10.69 4.03 -43.63
CA GLN A 235 -11.93 4.14 -42.85
C GLN A 235 -12.08 2.96 -41.90
N ALA A 236 -11.81 1.73 -42.37
CA ALA A 236 -11.80 0.53 -41.54
C ALA A 236 -10.73 0.65 -40.44
N GLY A 237 -9.51 1.04 -40.81
CA GLY A 237 -8.41 1.26 -39.87
C GLY A 237 -8.78 2.26 -38.77
N GLY A 238 -9.28 3.44 -39.12
CA GLY A 238 -9.69 4.44 -38.13
C GLY A 238 -10.82 3.97 -37.20
N ARG A 239 -11.87 3.37 -37.77
CA ARG A 239 -13.07 2.95 -37.02
C ARG A 239 -12.75 1.82 -36.04
N TYR A 240 -12.12 0.74 -36.50
CA TYR A 240 -11.74 -0.37 -35.63
C TYR A 240 -10.60 0.01 -34.66
N ALA A 241 -9.70 0.93 -35.03
CA ALA A 241 -8.69 1.43 -34.10
C ALA A 241 -9.32 2.21 -32.93
N ILE A 242 -10.27 3.13 -33.16
CA ILE A 242 -10.94 3.86 -32.06
C ILE A 242 -11.60 2.87 -31.10
N MET A 243 -12.37 1.91 -31.61
CA MET A 243 -13.08 0.96 -30.76
C MET A 243 -12.11 0.05 -30.00
N THR A 244 -11.03 -0.39 -30.64
CA THR A 244 -10.02 -1.23 -29.98
C THR A 244 -9.25 -0.48 -28.91
N ILE A 245 -8.86 0.77 -29.18
CA ILE A 245 -8.20 1.64 -28.20
C ILE A 245 -9.14 1.88 -27.02
N GLY A 246 -10.40 2.22 -27.31
CA GLY A 246 -11.42 2.45 -26.28
C GLY A 246 -11.68 1.22 -25.40
N ASP A 247 -11.83 0.05 -26.00
CA ASP A 247 -12.01 -1.23 -25.31
C ASP A 247 -10.79 -1.56 -24.43
N GLY A 248 -9.59 -1.46 -25.01
CA GLY A 248 -8.35 -1.69 -24.28
C GLY A 248 -8.21 -0.78 -23.07
N LEU A 249 -8.56 0.51 -23.20
CA LEU A 249 -8.51 1.46 -22.08
C LEU A 249 -9.57 1.19 -21.01
N ALA A 250 -10.81 0.91 -21.42
CA ALA A 250 -11.91 0.61 -20.52
C ALA A 250 -11.60 -0.64 -19.66
N SER A 251 -10.91 -1.62 -20.24
CA SER A 251 -10.51 -2.84 -19.54
C SER A 251 -9.20 -2.70 -18.75
N GLN A 252 -8.30 -1.80 -19.16
CA GLN A 252 -7.04 -1.53 -18.45
C GLN A 252 -7.23 -0.74 -17.16
N LEU A 253 -8.17 0.20 -17.11
CA LEU A 253 -8.39 1.02 -15.91
C LEU A 253 -8.71 0.19 -14.66
N PRO A 254 -9.70 -0.74 -14.68
CA PRO A 254 -9.92 -1.65 -13.56
C PRO A 254 -8.67 -2.49 -13.23
N ALA A 255 -7.95 -2.97 -14.24
CA ALA A 255 -6.74 -3.78 -14.06
C ALA A 255 -5.64 -3.03 -13.31
N LEU A 256 -5.41 -1.76 -13.67
CA LEU A 256 -4.48 -0.85 -13.00
C LEU A 256 -4.87 -0.65 -11.54
N ILE A 257 -6.13 -0.30 -11.30
CA ILE A 257 -6.67 -0.04 -9.96
C ILE A 257 -6.53 -1.27 -9.07
N ILE A 258 -6.89 -2.45 -9.58
CA ILE A 258 -6.81 -3.73 -8.87
C ILE A 258 -5.35 -4.12 -8.60
N SER A 259 -4.46 -3.96 -9.59
CA SER A 259 -3.03 -4.25 -9.42
C SER A 259 -2.39 -3.35 -8.37
N THR A 260 -2.83 -2.09 -8.30
CA THR A 260 -2.42 -1.14 -7.28
C THR A 260 -2.94 -1.55 -5.90
N ALA A 261 -4.22 -1.91 -5.80
CA ALA A 261 -4.83 -2.42 -4.57
C ALA A 261 -4.11 -3.67 -4.04
N SER A 262 -3.77 -4.61 -4.92
CA SER A 262 -3.02 -5.82 -4.58
C SER A 262 -1.61 -5.49 -4.08
N GLY A 263 -0.91 -4.58 -4.76
CA GLY A 263 0.38 -4.07 -4.30
C GLY A 263 0.29 -3.44 -2.91
N PHE A 264 -0.74 -2.62 -2.64
CA PHE A 264 -0.97 -2.03 -1.33
C PHE A 264 -1.23 -3.08 -0.24
N ILE A 265 -2.11 -4.05 -0.47
CA ILE A 265 -2.44 -5.08 0.52
C ILE A 265 -1.20 -5.91 0.87
N VAL A 266 -0.40 -6.29 -0.12
CA VAL A 266 0.73 -7.18 0.08
C VAL A 266 1.97 -6.46 0.63
N SER A 267 2.16 -5.18 0.31
CA SER A 267 3.26 -4.37 0.86
C SER A 267 2.94 -3.76 2.22
N ARG A 268 1.71 -3.93 2.72
CA ARG A 268 1.30 -3.35 4.00
C ARG A 268 1.92 -4.10 5.17
N ALA A 269 2.75 -3.41 5.94
CA ALA A 269 3.09 -3.84 7.28
C ALA A 269 1.84 -3.79 8.17
N ALA A 270 1.72 -4.73 9.10
CA ALA A 270 0.69 -4.66 10.13
C ALA A 270 0.96 -3.42 10.99
N SER A 271 0.16 -2.36 10.84
CA SER A 271 0.21 -1.16 11.66
C SER A 271 -1.16 -0.85 12.27
N ASP A 272 -1.16 -0.26 13.47
CA ASP A 272 -2.39 0.04 14.21
C ASP A 272 -3.05 1.36 13.76
N SER A 273 -2.49 2.01 12.73
CA SER A 273 -2.98 3.29 12.21
C SER A 273 -3.28 3.21 10.71
N ASN A 274 -4.19 4.09 10.24
CA ASN A 274 -4.50 4.12 8.82
C ASN A 274 -3.33 4.71 8.02
N PHE A 275 -3.12 4.19 6.80
CA PHE A 275 -2.00 4.57 5.93
C PHE A 275 -1.92 6.08 5.69
N GLY A 276 -3.06 6.74 5.49
CA GLY A 276 -3.10 8.18 5.25
C GLY A 276 -2.54 9.01 6.41
N ARG A 277 -2.86 8.64 7.66
CA ARG A 277 -2.32 9.30 8.85
C ARG A 277 -0.85 9.01 9.03
N GLU A 278 -0.43 7.76 8.81
CA GLU A 278 0.96 7.34 8.93
C GLU A 278 1.87 8.05 7.92
N VAL A 279 1.51 8.05 6.63
CA VAL A 279 2.23 8.77 5.58
C VAL A 279 2.23 10.27 5.86
N SER A 280 1.09 10.85 6.25
CA SER A 280 1.04 12.28 6.56
C SER A 280 1.95 12.64 7.72
N PHE A 281 1.95 11.84 8.80
CA PHE A 281 2.79 12.07 9.96
C PHE A 281 4.28 11.90 9.62
N GLN A 282 4.66 10.83 8.92
CA GLN A 282 6.05 10.57 8.55
C GLN A 282 6.59 11.60 7.57
N PHE A 283 5.84 11.97 6.54
CA PHE A 283 6.32 12.95 5.56
C PHE A 283 6.31 14.37 6.13
N LEU A 284 5.26 14.80 6.83
CA LEU A 284 5.10 16.19 7.28
C LEU A 284 5.98 16.54 8.51
N ASN A 285 6.36 15.58 9.35
CA ASN A 285 7.10 15.87 10.59
C ASN A 285 8.59 16.18 10.41
N HIS A 286 9.07 16.38 9.18
CA HIS A 286 10.47 16.77 8.93
C HIS A 286 10.58 18.20 8.39
N PRO A 287 10.39 19.25 9.22
CA PRO A 287 10.39 20.65 8.77
C PRO A 287 11.70 21.07 8.10
N LYS A 288 12.85 20.47 8.47
CA LYS A 288 14.15 20.72 7.82
C LYS A 288 14.13 20.29 6.34
N VAL A 289 13.52 19.15 6.02
CA VAL A 289 13.46 18.62 4.63
C VAL A 289 12.63 19.57 3.75
N PHE A 290 11.48 20.04 4.26
CA PHE A 290 10.66 21.01 3.53
C PHE A 290 11.34 22.37 3.37
N ALA A 291 12.10 22.84 4.38
CA ALA A 291 12.84 24.09 4.28
C ALA A 291 13.94 24.03 3.21
N ILE A 292 14.71 22.94 3.17
CA ILE A 292 15.74 22.72 2.14
C ILE A 292 15.08 22.63 0.75
N THR A 293 13.99 21.87 0.64
CA THR A 293 13.23 21.74 -0.62
C THR A 293 12.71 23.10 -1.11
N SER A 294 12.19 23.93 -0.21
CA SER A 294 11.73 25.29 -0.54
C SER A 294 12.87 26.15 -1.12
N GLY A 295 14.07 26.07 -0.53
CA GLY A 295 15.26 26.77 -1.04
C GLY A 295 15.68 26.27 -2.43
N VAL A 296 15.69 24.95 -2.65
CA VAL A 296 16.00 24.36 -3.96
C VAL A 296 14.99 24.78 -5.02
N MET A 297 13.68 24.73 -4.70
CA MET A 297 12.61 25.15 -5.61
C MET A 297 12.70 26.64 -5.95
N LEU A 298 13.10 27.48 -4.98
CA LEU A 298 13.34 28.91 -5.21
C LEU A 298 14.48 29.13 -6.21
N VAL A 299 15.63 28.46 -6.00
CA VAL A 299 16.78 28.55 -6.91
C VAL A 299 16.41 28.08 -8.31
N MET A 300 15.70 26.95 -8.44
CA MET A 300 15.21 26.47 -9.73
C MET A 300 14.25 27.46 -10.42
N GLY A 301 13.39 28.13 -9.67
CA GLY A 301 12.49 29.17 -10.20
C GLY A 301 13.21 30.42 -10.71
N LEU A 302 14.45 30.67 -10.28
CA LEU A 302 15.28 31.77 -10.75
C LEU A 302 16.06 31.44 -12.03
N VAL A 303 16.17 30.15 -12.39
CA VAL A 303 16.87 29.71 -13.61
C VAL A 303 16.07 30.15 -14.86
N PRO A 304 16.71 30.88 -15.80
CA PRO A 304 16.06 31.29 -17.04
C PRO A 304 15.76 30.08 -17.94
N GLY A 305 14.57 30.05 -18.53
CA GLY A 305 14.11 28.95 -19.39
C GLY A 305 13.17 27.94 -18.68
N LEU A 306 13.09 27.97 -17.34
CA LEU A 306 12.15 27.14 -16.57
C LEU A 306 10.81 27.87 -16.30
N PRO A 307 9.70 27.12 -16.18
CA PRO A 307 8.39 27.70 -15.83
C PRO A 307 8.40 28.20 -14.38
N LYS A 308 8.63 29.51 -14.19
CA LYS A 308 8.85 30.12 -12.86
C LYS A 308 7.68 29.95 -11.90
N ILE A 309 6.44 30.02 -12.40
CA ILE A 309 5.22 30.00 -11.58
C ILE A 309 5.11 28.68 -10.78
N PRO A 310 5.17 27.47 -11.39
CA PRO A 310 5.19 26.21 -10.66
C PRO A 310 6.28 26.13 -9.57
N PHE A 311 7.52 26.53 -9.87
CA PHE A 311 8.63 26.42 -8.93
C PHE A 311 8.50 27.39 -7.75
N LEU A 312 8.11 28.64 -8.00
CA LEU A 312 7.86 29.61 -6.94
C LEU A 312 6.68 29.19 -6.07
N LEU A 313 5.61 28.68 -6.67
CA LEU A 313 4.43 28.19 -5.94
C LEU A 313 4.80 26.99 -5.04
N LEU A 314 5.55 26.02 -5.56
CA LEU A 314 6.05 24.89 -4.77
C LEU A 314 7.02 25.34 -3.67
N SER A 315 7.88 26.33 -3.93
CA SER A 315 8.77 26.92 -2.93
C SER A 315 7.97 27.54 -1.77
N VAL A 316 6.92 28.30 -2.07
CA VAL A 316 6.05 28.90 -1.05
C VAL A 316 5.27 27.83 -0.26
N ILE A 317 4.71 26.82 -0.93
CA ILE A 317 3.97 25.73 -0.25
C ILE A 317 4.89 24.97 0.70
N THR A 318 6.04 24.51 0.21
CA THR A 318 6.99 23.73 1.01
C THR A 318 7.58 24.58 2.14
N GLY A 319 7.88 25.86 1.90
CA GLY A 319 8.32 26.80 2.93
C GLY A 319 7.24 27.07 3.99
N GLY A 320 5.98 27.16 3.56
CA GLY A 320 4.82 27.29 4.45
C GLY A 320 4.63 26.07 5.35
N ILE A 321 4.73 24.86 4.80
CA ILE A 321 4.68 23.60 5.55
C ILE A 321 5.84 23.54 6.56
N ALA A 322 7.06 23.88 6.14
CA ALA A 322 8.22 23.93 7.04
C ALA A 322 8.01 24.89 8.20
N TYR A 323 7.44 26.08 7.93
CA TYR A 323 7.17 27.08 8.95
C TYR A 323 6.06 26.66 9.92
N MET A 324 4.96 26.06 9.41
CA MET A 324 3.87 25.53 10.23
C MET A 324 4.34 24.40 11.15
N ASN A 325 5.09 23.44 10.62
CA ASN A 325 5.60 22.30 11.40
C ASN A 325 6.69 22.72 12.38
N ARG A 326 7.51 23.73 12.03
CA ARG A 326 8.45 24.34 12.98
C ARG A 326 7.72 25.05 14.12
N LYS A 327 6.59 25.72 13.87
CA LYS A 327 5.74 26.31 14.91
C LYS A 327 5.06 25.25 15.78
N GLY A 328 4.59 24.13 15.22
CA GLY A 328 4.06 23.01 16.02
C GLY A 328 5.11 22.42 16.96
N PHE A 329 6.34 22.24 16.47
CA PHE A 329 7.47 21.74 17.26
C PHE A 329 7.94 22.77 18.31
N LEU A 330 8.04 24.05 17.93
CA LEU A 330 8.40 25.13 18.86
C LEU A 330 7.28 25.42 19.87
N SER A 331 6.01 25.24 19.54
CA SER A 331 4.88 25.41 20.48
C SER A 331 4.79 24.24 21.46
N ALA A 332 5.05 23.00 21.03
CA ALA A 332 5.20 21.87 21.94
C ALA A 332 6.38 22.08 22.92
N GLN A 333 7.46 22.72 22.45
CA GLN A 333 8.60 23.13 23.28
C GLN A 333 8.35 24.43 24.08
N LYS A 334 7.43 25.30 23.63
CA LYS A 334 7.06 26.57 24.26
C LYS A 334 5.87 26.50 25.23
N VAL A 335 5.31 25.32 25.51
CA VAL A 335 4.42 25.13 26.68
C VAL A 335 5.24 24.94 27.97
N SER A 336 6.57 24.75 27.87
CA SER A 336 7.49 24.66 29.01
C SER A 336 8.27 25.93 29.46
N PRO A 337 8.33 27.08 28.74
CA PRO A 337 9.07 28.27 29.18
C PRO A 337 8.21 29.38 29.83
N GLU A 338 6.87 29.29 29.88
CA GLU A 338 6.06 30.32 30.58
C GLU A 338 6.11 30.22 32.12
N LEU A 339 6.78 29.20 32.67
CA LEU A 339 7.14 29.10 34.08
C LEU A 339 8.58 29.57 34.37
N ALA A 340 9.35 30.03 33.38
CA ALA A 340 10.78 30.29 33.50
C ALA A 340 11.18 31.78 33.70
N GLU A 341 10.24 32.70 33.91
CA GLU A 341 10.55 34.14 34.13
C GLU A 341 10.26 34.68 35.54
N LYS A 342 9.97 33.82 36.53
CA LYS A 342 9.98 34.23 37.94
C LYS A 342 10.63 33.17 38.82
N GLY A 343 11.90 33.39 39.15
CA GLY A 343 12.59 32.63 40.18
C GLY A 343 14.07 32.39 39.87
N THR A 344 14.88 33.43 39.98
CA THR A 344 16.27 33.27 40.44
C THR A 344 16.23 32.72 41.86
N GLU A 345 16.38 31.42 42.00
CA GLU A 345 16.97 30.74 43.16
C GLU A 345 17.16 29.26 42.77
N GLU A 346 18.36 28.74 43.03
CA GLU A 346 18.73 27.35 42.78
C GLU A 346 17.78 26.41 43.52
N GLN A 347 16.97 25.65 42.78
CA GLN A 347 16.26 24.48 43.27
C GLN A 347 16.23 23.39 42.20
N GLU A 348 16.66 22.20 42.61
CA GLU A 348 16.65 20.95 41.86
C GLU A 348 15.31 20.75 41.15
N LYS A 349 15.36 20.45 39.84
CA LYS A 349 14.18 20.03 39.09
C LYS A 349 13.71 18.68 39.61
N PRO A 350 12.41 18.49 39.89
CA PRO A 350 11.86 17.14 39.96
C PRO A 350 11.80 16.60 38.52
N GLU A 351 12.60 15.58 38.24
CA GLU A 351 12.51 14.82 36.99
C GLU A 351 11.12 14.17 36.87
N SER A 352 10.51 14.29 35.69
CA SER A 352 9.21 13.69 35.39
C SER A 352 9.24 12.16 35.55
N GLU A 353 8.18 11.59 36.15
CA GLU A 353 8.04 10.13 36.37
C GLU A 353 8.15 9.30 35.08
N GLU A 354 7.89 9.89 33.90
CA GLU A 354 8.05 9.23 32.59
C GLU A 354 9.51 9.13 32.12
N GLU A 355 10.37 10.12 32.41
CA GLU A 355 11.83 10.01 32.17
C GLU A 355 12.50 9.03 33.14
N ASN A 356 11.92 8.86 34.34
CA ASN A 356 12.40 7.88 35.31
C ASN A 356 12.13 6.42 34.86
N LEU A 357 11.01 6.15 34.19
CA LEU A 357 10.69 4.82 33.68
C LEU A 357 11.61 4.38 32.52
N GLU A 358 12.02 5.30 31.64
CA GLU A 358 13.00 5.02 30.59
C GLU A 358 14.41 4.80 31.15
N ARG A 359 14.82 5.56 32.18
CA ARG A 359 16.10 5.34 32.89
C ARG A 359 16.13 4.05 33.73
N ILE A 360 14.99 3.57 34.22
CA ILE A 360 14.88 2.27 34.93
C ILE A 360 15.14 1.09 33.97
N MET A 361 14.95 1.28 32.65
CA MET A 361 15.17 0.24 31.63
C MET A 361 16.55 0.30 30.96
N GLU A 362 17.42 1.27 31.31
CA GLU A 362 18.82 1.25 30.87
C GLU A 362 19.57 0.17 31.67
N ILE A 363 19.91 -0.94 30.99
CA ILE A 363 20.77 -1.99 31.56
C ILE A 363 22.16 -1.40 31.75
N ASP A 364 22.62 -1.33 33.00
CA ASP A 364 23.99 -0.96 33.32
C ASP A 364 24.95 -2.03 32.74
N PRO A 365 25.82 -1.72 31.77
CA PRO A 365 26.65 -2.70 31.07
C PRO A 365 27.73 -3.33 31.97
N MET A 366 28.02 -2.73 33.12
CA MET A 366 28.93 -3.27 34.12
C MET A 366 28.54 -2.76 35.52
N GLU A 367 28.30 -3.68 36.45
CA GLU A 367 27.97 -3.40 37.84
C GLU A 367 28.99 -4.02 38.79
N LEU A 368 29.31 -3.31 39.87
CA LEU A 368 30.14 -3.77 40.98
C LEU A 368 29.30 -3.73 42.26
N GLU A 369 28.89 -4.90 42.73
CA GLU A 369 28.21 -5.04 44.01
C GLU A 369 29.23 -5.14 45.15
N ILE A 370 29.03 -4.36 46.19
CA ILE A 370 29.85 -4.37 47.40
C ILE A 370 28.98 -4.70 48.61
N SER A 371 29.58 -5.39 49.59
CA SER A 371 28.96 -5.62 50.90
C SER A 371 29.17 -4.39 51.79
N HIS A 372 28.28 -4.19 52.77
CA HIS A 372 28.36 -3.12 53.78
C HIS A 372 29.74 -2.95 54.45
N THR A 373 30.52 -4.03 54.58
CA THR A 373 31.89 -4.00 55.15
C THR A 373 32.91 -3.25 54.28
N LEU A 374 32.62 -3.05 52.99
CA LEU A 374 33.52 -2.43 52.01
C LEU A 374 33.11 -1.00 51.63
N ILE A 375 32.02 -0.48 52.19
CA ILE A 375 31.56 0.91 51.99
C ILE A 375 32.67 1.94 52.29
N PRO A 376 33.47 1.81 53.37
CA PRO A 376 34.56 2.74 53.66
C PRO A 376 35.62 2.83 52.55
N MET A 377 35.75 1.81 51.70
CA MET A 377 36.68 1.82 50.57
C MET A 377 36.18 2.61 49.36
N VAL A 378 34.89 2.93 49.32
CA VAL A 378 34.22 3.60 48.21
C VAL A 378 33.91 5.06 48.53
N ASP A 379 33.65 5.39 49.81
CA ASP A 379 33.34 6.75 50.24
C ASP A 379 34.59 7.66 50.21
N PRO A 380 34.59 8.74 49.40
CA PRO A 380 35.69 9.72 49.38
C PRO A 380 35.93 10.40 50.73
N ASN A 381 34.89 10.48 51.58
CA ASN A 381 34.98 11.10 52.90
C ASN A 381 35.68 10.21 53.94
N GLU A 382 35.75 8.89 53.70
CA GLU A 382 36.43 7.91 54.56
C GLU A 382 37.78 7.44 53.98
N ASN A 383 38.45 8.27 53.16
CA ASN A 383 39.69 7.91 52.44
C ASN A 383 39.54 6.69 51.50
N GLY A 384 38.33 6.44 50.98
CA GLY A 384 38.09 5.41 49.98
C GLY A 384 38.84 5.66 48.67
N SER A 385 39.58 4.66 48.17
CA SER A 385 40.39 4.78 46.94
C SER A 385 39.81 4.01 45.74
N LEU A 386 38.68 3.33 45.91
CA LEU A 386 38.15 2.42 44.88
C LEU A 386 37.74 3.16 43.61
N LEU A 387 37.07 4.32 43.72
CA LEU A 387 36.64 5.11 42.57
C LEU A 387 37.83 5.58 41.72
N ASP A 388 38.92 6.01 42.37
CA ASP A 388 40.12 6.46 41.66
C ASP A 388 40.89 5.30 41.04
N ARG A 389 40.93 4.12 41.70
CA ARG A 389 41.47 2.89 41.10
C ARG A 389 40.68 2.45 39.87
N ILE A 390 39.36 2.54 39.90
CA ILE A 390 38.50 2.23 38.74
C ILE A 390 38.80 3.19 37.58
N LYS A 391 38.95 4.49 37.83
CA LYS A 391 39.34 5.46 36.80
C LYS A 391 40.69 5.12 36.16
N ILE A 392 41.69 4.77 36.98
CA ILE A 392 43.03 4.38 36.51
C ILE A 392 42.94 3.10 35.68
N MET A 393 42.22 2.08 36.16
CA MET A 393 42.03 0.81 35.45
C MET A 393 41.35 1.02 34.09
N ARG A 394 40.28 1.84 34.03
CA ARG A 394 39.60 2.15 32.76
C ARG A 394 40.53 2.82 31.75
N ARG A 395 41.41 3.73 32.22
CA ARG A 395 42.43 4.36 31.38
C ARG A 395 43.47 3.36 30.90
N GLN A 396 43.92 2.45 31.76
CA GLN A 396 44.88 1.41 31.41
C GLN A 396 44.31 0.43 30.38
N CYS A 397 43.07 -0.04 30.57
CA CYS A 397 42.38 -0.90 29.59
C CYS A 397 42.23 -0.21 28.22
N ALA A 398 41.96 1.09 28.20
CA ALA A 398 41.87 1.84 26.95
C ALA A 398 43.22 1.90 26.20
N ILE A 399 44.33 1.96 26.94
CA ILE A 399 45.69 1.99 26.36
C ILE A 399 46.13 0.60 25.91
N ASP A 400 45.92 -0.43 26.73
CA ASP A 400 46.45 -1.77 26.49
C ASP A 400 45.60 -2.59 25.51
N LEU A 401 44.27 -2.42 25.55
CA LEU A 401 43.31 -3.23 24.79
C LEU A 401 42.61 -2.45 23.66
N GLY A 402 42.79 -1.12 23.60
CA GLY A 402 42.26 -0.29 22.53
C GLY A 402 40.75 -0.03 22.58
N PHE A 403 40.07 -0.27 23.71
CA PHE A 403 38.65 0.05 23.89
C PHE A 403 38.38 0.70 25.25
N ILE A 404 37.40 1.61 25.29
CA ILE A 404 37.01 2.32 26.51
C ILE A 404 35.99 1.48 27.27
N VAL A 405 36.36 1.01 28.46
CA VAL A 405 35.44 0.31 29.38
C VAL A 405 34.26 1.24 29.73
N PRO A 406 33.00 0.79 29.65
CA PRO A 406 31.83 1.60 30.02
C PRO A 406 31.86 2.05 31.49
N PRO A 407 31.00 3.01 31.90
CA PRO A 407 30.89 3.37 33.32
C PRO A 407 30.50 2.14 34.15
N ILE A 408 31.18 1.96 35.29
CA ILE A 408 30.89 0.88 36.25
C ILE A 408 30.01 1.47 37.33
N ARG A 409 28.78 0.95 37.49
CA ARG A 409 27.88 1.35 38.56
C ARG A 409 28.20 0.54 39.82
N ILE A 410 28.37 1.22 40.95
CA ILE A 410 28.62 0.56 42.24
C ILE A 410 27.29 0.51 43.00
N ARG A 411 26.89 -0.68 43.47
CA ARG A 411 25.69 -0.87 44.30
C ARG A 411 26.06 -1.56 45.61
N ASP A 412 25.39 -1.15 46.68
CA ASP A 412 25.42 -1.89 47.94
C ASP A 412 24.43 -3.07 47.83
N ASN A 413 24.87 -4.25 48.27
CA ASN A 413 24.04 -5.44 48.38
C ASN A 413 23.84 -5.76 49.87
N ILE A 414 22.60 -5.58 50.34
CA ILE A 414 22.18 -5.73 51.75
C ILE A 414 22.06 -7.19 52.13
#